data_AF-A0A0K2RGZ4-F1
#
_entry.id   AF-A0A0K2RGZ4-F1
#
_cell.length_a   1.000
_cell.length_b   1.000
_cell.length_c   1.000
_cell.angle_alpha   90.00
_cell.angle_beta   90.00
_cell.angle_gamma   90.00
#
_symmetry.space_group_name_H-M   'P 1'
#
loop_
_entity.id
_entity.type
_entity.pdbx_description
1 polymer ?
#
loop_
_entity_poly.entity_id
_entity_poly.type
_entity_poly.pdbx_seq_one_letter_code
_entity_poly.pdbx_strand_id
1 'polypeptide(L)'
;MMISGDGFFITSKAGQQLYTRAGAFDMDAAGRLVSPDGGILQGWSAANGAVNLGGPVGPIALSPNTTSAAVATTKASLDGNLPSDAAVGPAWSARSRCTTPTAPPAA
;
A
#
# COMPACT_ATOMS: atom_id res chain seq x y z
N MET A 1 7.94 -16.19 -4.77
CA MET A 1 7.14 -15.59 -5.86
C MET A 1 7.66 -16.14 -7.20
N MET A 2 6.84 -16.25 -8.23
CA MET A 2 7.29 -16.63 -9.58
C MET A 2 6.59 -15.74 -10.61
N ILE A 3 7.31 -15.35 -11.66
CA ILE A 3 6.71 -14.72 -12.84
C ILE A 3 6.08 -15.82 -13.69
N SER A 4 4.78 -15.68 -13.97
CA SER A 4 4.13 -16.41 -15.07
C SER A 4 4.23 -15.55 -16.33
N GLY A 5 5.24 -15.79 -17.19
CA GLY A 5 5.41 -15.10 -18.47
C GLY A 5 6.87 -14.82 -18.88
N ASP A 6 7.07 -14.08 -19.98
CA ASP A 6 8.39 -13.65 -20.51
C ASP A 6 8.92 -12.35 -19.88
N GLY A 7 8.86 -12.26 -18.56
CA GLY A 7 9.35 -11.12 -17.79
C GLY A 7 10.64 -11.43 -17.05
N PHE A 8 11.47 -10.40 -16.87
CA PHE A 8 12.63 -10.43 -15.97
C PHE A 8 12.48 -9.33 -14.91
N PHE A 9 12.88 -9.63 -13.68
CA PHE A 9 13.06 -8.65 -12.63
C PHE A 9 14.38 -7.91 -12.81
N ILE A 10 14.37 -6.60 -12.60
CA ILE A 10 15.56 -5.76 -12.64
C ILE A 10 16.16 -5.72 -11.23
N THR A 11 17.42 -6.10 -11.09
CA THR A 11 18.17 -6.07 -9.83
C THR A 11 19.44 -5.23 -10.00
N SER A 12 19.96 -4.68 -8.91
CA SER A 12 21.24 -3.97 -8.87
C SER A 12 22.17 -4.67 -7.89
N LYS A 13 23.36 -5.06 -8.36
CA LYS A 13 24.40 -5.71 -7.54
C LYS A 13 25.74 -5.02 -7.81
N ALA A 14 26.36 -4.46 -6.77
CA ALA A 14 27.64 -3.77 -6.87
C ALA A 14 27.71 -2.68 -7.98
N GLY A 15 26.60 -1.99 -8.25
CA GLY A 15 26.51 -0.97 -9.29
C GLY A 15 26.22 -1.48 -10.70
N GLN A 16 26.05 -2.80 -10.88
CA GLN A 16 25.64 -3.40 -12.15
C GLN A 16 24.15 -3.75 -12.14
N GLN A 17 23.48 -3.44 -13.25
CA GLN A 17 22.09 -3.84 -13.48
C GLN A 17 22.04 -5.30 -13.97
N LEU A 18 21.39 -6.18 -13.22
CA LEU A 18 21.21 -7.60 -13.56
C LEU A 18 19.73 -7.93 -13.74
N TYR A 19 19.44 -8.91 -14.56
CA TYR A 19 18.08 -9.37 -14.85
C TYR A 19 17.89 -10.80 -14.35
N THR A 20 16.86 -11.06 -13.55
CA THR A 20 16.60 -12.41 -13.00
C THR A 20 15.13 -12.82 -13.15
N ARG A 21 14.91 -14.13 -13.34
CA ARG A 21 13.58 -14.77 -13.25
C ARG A 21 13.31 -15.39 -11.88
N ALA A 22 14.33 -15.44 -11.02
CA ALA A 22 14.15 -15.90 -9.65
C ALA A 22 13.27 -14.89 -8.90
N GLY A 23 12.03 -15.27 -8.61
CA GLY A 23 11.09 -14.47 -7.81
C GLY A 23 11.20 -14.74 -6.31
N ALA A 24 12.36 -15.23 -5.85
CA ALA A 24 12.67 -15.27 -4.43
C ALA A 24 13.26 -13.90 -4.07
N PHE A 25 12.54 -13.14 -3.27
CA PHE A 25 12.98 -11.86 -2.73
C PHE A 25 12.61 -11.80 -1.26
N ASP A 26 13.58 -11.45 -0.43
CA ASP A 26 13.40 -11.27 1.00
C ASP A 26 13.65 -9.80 1.36
N MET A 27 13.04 -9.35 2.46
CA MET A 27 13.31 -8.01 2.98
C MET A 27 14.57 -8.02 3.84
N ASP A 28 15.48 -7.09 3.58
CA ASP A 28 16.62 -6.83 4.46
C ASP A 28 16.24 -5.94 5.66
N ALA A 29 17.16 -5.77 6.59
CA ALA A 29 16.98 -4.89 7.76
C ALA A 29 16.81 -3.40 7.39
N ALA A 30 17.17 -3.00 6.17
CA ALA A 30 16.96 -1.66 5.63
C ALA A 30 15.61 -1.52 4.90
N GLY A 31 14.76 -2.57 4.91
CA GLY A 31 13.46 -2.61 4.25
C GLY A 31 13.54 -2.78 2.74
N ARG A 32 14.68 -3.13 2.17
CA ARG A 32 14.85 -3.30 0.73
C ARG A 32 14.53 -4.74 0.34
N LEU A 33 13.99 -4.92 -0.87
CA LEU A 33 13.81 -6.25 -1.43
C LEU A 33 15.12 -6.74 -2.06
N VAL A 34 15.65 -7.85 -1.56
CA VAL A 34 16.93 -8.42 -1.98
C VAL A 34 16.71 -9.85 -2.48
N SER A 35 17.34 -10.22 -3.60
CA SER A 35 17.36 -11.61 -4.07
C SER A 35 18.32 -12.46 -3.22
N PRO A 36 18.19 -13.80 -3.20
CA PRO A 36 19.15 -14.70 -2.54
C PRO A 36 20.60 -14.49 -2.97
N ASP A 37 20.82 -14.00 -4.19
CA ASP A 37 22.14 -13.69 -4.75
C ASP A 37 22.71 -12.35 -4.26
N GLY A 38 22.00 -11.64 -3.38
CA GLY A 38 22.36 -10.33 -2.85
C GLY A 38 22.07 -9.16 -3.78
N GLY A 39 21.23 -9.34 -4.81
CA GLY A 39 20.85 -8.28 -5.74
C GLY A 39 19.67 -7.47 -5.20
N ILE A 40 19.74 -6.14 -5.22
CA ILE A 40 18.66 -5.27 -4.76
C ILE A 40 17.64 -5.08 -5.88
N LEU A 41 16.38 -5.43 -5.65
CA LEU A 41 15.30 -5.27 -6.62
C LEU A 41 15.08 -3.78 -6.95
N GLN A 42 15.01 -3.48 -8.23
CA GLN A 42 14.72 -2.15 -8.76
C GLN A 42 13.29 -2.10 -9.31
N GLY A 43 12.65 -0.94 -9.17
CA GLY A 43 11.34 -0.67 -9.74
C GLY A 43 10.89 0.75 -9.44
N TRP A 44 9.58 0.97 -9.53
CA TRP A 44 8.97 2.26 -9.24
C TRP A 44 8.42 2.25 -7.82
N SER A 45 8.90 3.18 -6.99
CA SER A 45 8.30 3.42 -5.69
C SER A 45 6.97 4.15 -5.85
N ALA A 46 6.01 3.80 -4.99
CA ALA A 46 4.77 4.55 -4.89
C ALA A 46 5.02 5.84 -4.13
N ALA A 47 4.61 6.97 -4.69
CA ALA A 47 4.57 8.26 -4.02
C ALA A 47 3.11 8.70 -3.91
N ASN A 48 2.63 8.97 -2.69
CA ASN A 48 1.25 9.41 -2.44
C ASN A 48 0.17 8.48 -3.04
N GLY A 49 0.40 7.16 -3.00
CA GLY A 49 -0.55 6.17 -3.53
C GLY A 49 -0.55 6.02 -5.05
N ALA A 50 0.30 6.76 -5.76
CA ALA A 50 0.49 6.63 -7.21
C ALA A 50 1.87 6.05 -7.54
N VAL A 51 1.92 5.14 -8.51
CA VAL A 51 3.16 4.57 -9.05
C VAL A 51 3.48 5.25 -10.38
N ASN A 52 4.59 5.98 -10.46
CA ASN A 52 5.01 6.66 -11.69
C ASN A 52 5.83 5.72 -12.58
N LEU A 53 5.16 4.98 -13.47
CA LEU A 53 5.80 4.00 -14.38
C LEU A 53 6.73 4.63 -15.44
N GLY A 54 6.62 5.94 -15.69
CA GLY A 54 7.50 6.67 -16.64
C GLY A 54 8.79 7.20 -16.02
N GLY A 55 8.99 7.06 -14.71
CA GLY A 55 10.18 7.54 -14.01
C GLY A 55 11.37 6.57 -14.10
N PRO A 56 12.57 7.00 -13.71
CA PRO A 56 13.71 6.10 -13.57
C PRO A 56 13.42 5.03 -12.50
N VAL A 57 13.79 3.79 -12.77
CA VAL A 57 13.71 2.71 -11.78
C VAL A 57 14.78 2.91 -10.71
N GLY A 58 14.42 2.65 -9.46
CA GLY A 58 15.31 2.75 -8.31
C GLY A 58 15.08 1.60 -7.32
N PRO A 59 15.88 1.52 -6.25
CA PRO A 59 15.77 0.43 -5.29
C PRO A 59 14.41 0.46 -4.60
N ILE A 60 13.70 -0.67 -4.63
CA ILE A 60 12.44 -0.82 -3.91
C ILE A 60 12.75 -0.99 -2.42
N ALA A 61 12.37 0.02 -1.64
CA ALA A 61 12.42 0.02 -0.19
C ALA A 61 11.00 0.14 0.37
N LEU A 62 10.62 -0.84 1.17
CA LEU A 62 9.42 -0.90 1.98
C LEU A 62 9.87 -0.72 3.43
N SER A 63 9.63 0.45 4.01
CA SER A 63 9.95 0.67 5.41
C SER A 63 8.88 -0.01 6.27
N PRO A 64 9.20 -1.02 7.09
CA PRO A 64 8.20 -1.72 7.90
C PRO A 64 7.56 -0.84 8.98
N ASN A 65 8.13 0.34 9.23
CA ASN A 65 7.64 1.34 10.19
C ASN A 65 6.82 2.47 9.54
N THR A 66 6.54 2.44 8.23
CA THR A 66 5.64 3.43 7.62
C THR A 66 4.22 3.09 8.01
N THR A 67 3.77 3.66 9.12
CA THR A 67 2.36 3.66 9.49
C THR A 67 1.59 4.44 8.43
N SER A 68 0.64 3.79 7.76
CA SER A 68 -0.28 4.49 6.87
C SER A 68 -1.11 5.45 7.72
N ALA A 69 -0.92 6.76 7.53
CA ALA A 69 -1.66 7.77 8.28
C ALA A 69 -3.17 7.62 8.03
N ALA A 70 -3.97 7.78 9.07
CA ALA A 70 -5.42 7.76 8.93
C ALA A 70 -5.86 8.94 8.05
N VAL A 71 -6.67 8.66 7.03
CA VAL A 71 -7.25 9.67 6.15
C VAL A 71 -8.70 9.89 6.56
N ALA A 72 -9.06 11.15 6.84
CA ALA A 72 -10.44 11.50 7.18
C ALA A 72 -11.38 11.22 6.01
N THR A 73 -12.49 10.54 6.28
CA THR A 73 -13.51 10.21 5.28
C THR A 73 -14.13 11.49 4.72
N THR A 74 -14.03 11.71 3.40
CA THR A 74 -14.63 12.88 2.72
C THR A 74 -15.94 12.58 2.01
N LYS A 75 -16.24 11.31 1.77
CA LYS A 75 -17.46 10.85 1.07
C LYS A 75 -17.99 9.59 1.73
N ALA A 76 -19.31 9.54 1.91
CA ALA A 76 -20.05 8.34 2.28
C ALA A 76 -21.28 8.24 1.37
N SER A 77 -21.49 7.07 0.76
CA SER A 77 -22.70 6.77 -0.02
C SER A 77 -23.67 5.97 0.84
N LEU A 78 -24.94 6.36 0.82
CA LEU A 78 -26.03 5.63 1.45
C LEU A 78 -27.04 5.29 0.36
N ASP A 79 -27.21 3.99 0.11
CA ASP A 79 -28.19 3.46 -0.83
C ASP A 79 -29.26 2.67 -0.06
N GLY A 80 -30.50 2.75 -0.50
CA GLY A 80 -31.62 2.06 0.13
C GLY A 80 -32.95 2.36 -0.56
N ASN A 81 -33.95 1.53 -0.25
CA ASN A 81 -35.31 1.71 -0.71
C ASN A 81 -36.14 2.34 0.42
N LEU A 82 -36.83 3.44 0.15
CA LEU A 82 -37.76 4.08 1.10
C LEU A 82 -39.19 3.64 0.79
N PRO A 83 -40.00 3.23 1.77
CA PRO A 83 -41.41 2.88 1.56
C PRO A 83 -42.21 4.13 1.17
N SER A 84 -43.14 3.98 0.22
CA SER A 84 -43.90 5.09 -0.37
C SER A 84 -44.88 5.78 0.58
N ASP A 85 -45.17 5.17 1.73
CA ASP A 85 -46.08 5.68 2.77
C ASP A 85 -45.33 6.23 4.00
N ALA A 86 -44.02 6.48 3.87
CA ALA A 86 -43.24 7.09 4.94
C ALA A 86 -43.70 8.52 5.22
N ALA A 87 -44.07 8.81 6.47
CA ALA A 87 -44.39 10.16 6.91
C ALA A 87 -43.19 11.11 6.74
N VAL A 88 -43.41 12.29 6.16
CA VAL A 88 -42.37 13.31 5.95
C VAL A 88 -42.12 14.04 7.27
N GLY A 89 -41.00 13.74 7.95
CA GLY A 89 -40.63 14.32 9.26
C GLY A 89 -39.34 13.68 9.81
N PRO A 90 -38.67 14.26 10.83
CA PRO A 90 -37.26 13.97 11.10
C PRO A 90 -37.10 12.62 11.80
N ALA A 91 -36.94 11.55 11.02
CA ALA A 91 -36.46 10.26 11.51
C ALA A 91 -35.03 10.02 11.02
N TRP A 92 -34.10 10.91 11.36
CA TRP A 92 -32.68 10.63 11.20
C TRP A 92 -31.95 10.92 12.53
N SER A 93 -31.51 9.86 13.20
CA SER A 93 -30.57 9.92 14.31
C SER A 93 -29.34 9.12 13.89
N ALA A 94 -28.44 9.76 13.14
CA ALA A 94 -27.10 9.21 12.93
C ALA A 94 -26.31 9.35 14.23
N ARG A 95 -26.33 8.31 15.08
CA ARG A 95 -25.40 8.23 16.21
C ARG A 95 -24.01 7.89 15.69
N SER A 96 -23.28 8.91 15.27
CA SER A 96 -21.85 8.85 15.04
C SER A 96 -21.15 8.68 16.39
N ARG A 97 -21.04 7.43 16.87
CA ARG A 97 -20.04 7.10 17.89
C ARG A 97 -18.67 7.11 17.20
N CYS A 98 -18.08 8.29 17.12
CA CYS A 98 -16.65 8.43 16.93
C CYS A 98 -15.98 7.99 18.25
N THR A 99 -15.80 6.69 18.43
CA THR A 99 -14.86 6.18 19.43
C THR A 99 -13.47 6.37 18.87
N THR A 100 -12.81 7.45 19.31
CA THR A 100 -11.36 7.64 19.14
C THR A 100 -10.66 6.36 19.64
N PRO A 101 -9.75 5.74 18.88
CA PRO A 101 -8.89 4.73 19.46
C PRO A 101 -7.99 5.41 20.48
N THR A 102 -8.27 5.23 21.77
CA THR A 102 -7.38 5.65 22.85
C THR A 102 -6.05 4.91 22.66
N ALA A 103 -4.97 5.66 22.38
CA ALA A 103 -3.63 5.09 22.27
C ALA A 103 -3.21 4.46 23.62
N PRO A 104 -2.56 3.29 23.62
CA PRO A 104 -2.00 2.72 24.84
C PRO A 104 -0.85 3.62 25.36
N PRO A 105 -0.71 3.80 26.69
CA PRO A 105 0.43 4.54 27.23
C PRO A 105 1.73 3.79 26.95
N ALA A 106 2.72 4.50 26.42
CA ALA A 106 4.07 3.99 26.25
C ALA A 106 4.67 3.65 27.62
N ALA A 107 5.18 2.43 27.76
CA ALA A 107 6.03 1.97 28.85
C ALA A 107 7.40 1.58 28.28
#